data_AF-A0A3B9JYG1-F1
#
_entry.id   AF-A0A3B9JYG1-F1
#
_cell.length_a   1.000
_cell.length_b   1.000
_cell.length_c   1.000
_cell.angle_alpha   90.00
_cell.angle_beta   90.00
_cell.angle_gamma   90.00
#
_symmetry.space_group_name_H-M   'P 1'
#
loop_
_entity.id
_entity.type
_entity.pdbx_description
1 polymer ?
#
loop_
_entity_poly.entity_id
_entity_poly.type
_entity_poly.pdbx_seq_one_letter_code
_entity_poly.pdbx_strand_id
1 'polypeptide(L)'
;QGMMVASDSGYSKISAMDGAIICVAKGTTTEGNAALESSRLGLNWEIRSFDETDLILEAFLAGQCDGWSSDVSQLTGLRSAYPNGSDALTILPEVFSKEPLAPAVLDGDTAWAQAVNWAILATIQAEEFGITSANVDSIRDTTTDVGILRFLGAEVPGSDGAAVLDPNLSLPTDFAYQVVKQVGNYGEIFARHLTPLGLDRGLNSLWNDGGILYAPPYR
;
A
#
# COMPACT_ATOMS: atom_id res chain seq x y z
N GLN A 1 -9.28 1.69 6.72
CA GLN A 1 -9.65 3.05 7.17
C GLN A 1 -9.47 3.22 8.67
N GLY A 2 -9.13 4.43 9.10
CA GLY A 2 -9.06 4.86 10.49
C GLY A 2 -9.62 6.28 10.69
N MET A 3 -9.29 6.89 11.81
CA MET A 3 -9.72 8.24 12.18
C MET A 3 -8.53 9.06 12.66
N MET A 4 -8.39 10.29 12.17
CA MET A 4 -7.42 11.26 12.65
C MET A 4 -8.13 12.44 13.31
N VAL A 5 -7.60 12.92 14.43
CA VAL A 5 -8.15 14.02 15.23
C VAL A 5 -7.04 15.01 15.56
N ALA A 6 -7.41 16.23 15.98
CA ALA A 6 -6.46 17.14 16.59
C ALA A 6 -5.97 16.53 17.92
N SER A 7 -4.67 16.60 18.20
CA SER A 7 -4.08 15.99 19.40
C SER A 7 -4.63 16.58 20.70
N ASP A 8 -5.14 17.82 20.68
CA ASP A 8 -5.75 18.51 21.81
C ASP A 8 -7.29 18.35 21.90
N SER A 9 -7.91 17.59 20.98
CA SER A 9 -9.37 17.36 20.95
C SER A 9 -9.92 16.59 22.16
N GLY A 10 -9.05 15.89 22.90
CA GLY A 10 -9.45 15.00 24.00
C GLY A 10 -9.98 13.63 23.56
N TYR A 11 -10.13 13.38 22.25
CA TYR A 11 -10.48 12.05 21.74
C TYR A 11 -9.27 11.13 21.72
N SER A 12 -9.37 9.98 22.39
CA SER A 12 -8.32 8.94 22.39
C SER A 12 -8.78 7.62 21.75
N LYS A 13 -10.05 7.53 21.34
CA LYS A 13 -10.69 6.34 20.78
C LYS A 13 -11.96 6.71 20.04
N ILE A 14 -12.30 5.94 19.00
CA ILE A 14 -13.50 6.19 18.17
C ILE A 14 -14.77 6.18 19.01
N SER A 15 -14.87 5.29 20.00
CA SER A 15 -16.07 5.16 20.85
C SER A 15 -16.40 6.40 21.70
N ALA A 16 -15.53 7.40 21.74
CA ALA A 16 -15.74 8.65 22.47
C ALA A 16 -16.30 9.78 21.58
N MET A 17 -16.44 9.56 20.27
CA MET A 17 -16.77 10.58 19.28
C MET A 17 -18.29 10.68 18.99
N ASP A 18 -19.14 10.54 20.01
CA ASP A 18 -20.59 10.68 19.83
C ASP A 18 -20.95 12.14 19.47
N GLY A 19 -21.77 12.32 18.43
CA GLY A 19 -22.18 13.64 17.95
C GLY A 19 -21.10 14.45 17.24
N ALA A 20 -19.90 13.89 17.02
CA ALA A 20 -18.78 14.56 16.36
C ALA A 20 -19.09 14.88 14.88
N ILE A 21 -18.35 15.80 14.28
CA ILE A 21 -18.37 16.05 12.82
C ILE A 21 -17.17 15.35 12.18
N ILE A 22 -17.44 14.36 11.33
CA ILE A 22 -16.41 13.57 10.65
C ILE A 22 -16.35 13.99 9.19
N CYS A 23 -15.18 14.50 8.78
CA CYS A 23 -14.92 14.90 7.40
C CYS A 23 -14.31 13.75 6.60
N VAL A 24 -14.81 13.58 5.37
CA VAL A 24 -14.44 12.49 4.46
C VAL A 24 -14.40 12.99 3.00
N ALA A 25 -13.68 12.26 2.15
CA ALA A 25 -13.74 12.48 0.72
C ALA A 25 -15.03 11.84 0.15
N LYS A 26 -15.77 12.60 -0.65
CA LYS A 26 -17.04 12.19 -1.23
C LYS A 26 -16.87 11.08 -2.26
N GLY A 27 -17.84 10.16 -2.32
CA GLY A 27 -17.85 9.10 -3.33
C GLY A 27 -16.79 8.01 -3.12
N THR A 28 -16.23 7.94 -1.92
CA THR A 28 -15.24 6.93 -1.52
C THR A 28 -15.89 5.85 -0.66
N THR A 29 -15.21 4.70 -0.52
CA THR A 29 -15.59 3.68 0.49
C THR A 29 -15.57 4.27 1.90
N THR A 30 -14.65 5.19 2.17
CA THR A 30 -14.50 5.90 3.45
C THR A 30 -15.79 6.54 3.94
N GLU A 31 -16.53 7.22 3.06
CA GLU A 31 -17.80 7.89 3.41
C GLU A 31 -18.84 6.89 3.93
N GLY A 32 -19.07 5.80 3.19
CA GLY A 32 -20.02 4.76 3.58
C GLY A 32 -19.58 4.00 4.83
N ASN A 33 -18.30 3.67 4.94
CA ASN A 33 -17.74 2.94 6.07
C ASN A 33 -17.80 3.75 7.38
N ALA A 34 -17.53 5.06 7.32
CA ALA A 34 -17.67 5.94 8.48
C ALA A 34 -19.14 6.02 8.94
N ALA A 35 -20.10 6.12 8.03
CA ALA A 35 -21.52 6.09 8.39
C ALA A 35 -21.95 4.75 9.02
N LEU A 36 -21.46 3.63 8.48
CA LEU A 36 -21.73 2.29 9.03
C LEU A 36 -21.12 2.10 10.41
N GLU A 37 -19.90 2.59 10.63
CA GLU A 37 -19.21 2.49 11.91
C GLU A 37 -19.91 3.31 13.00
N SER A 38 -20.38 4.52 12.65
CA SER A 38 -21.28 5.34 13.47
C SER A 38 -22.46 4.53 13.98
N SER A 39 -23.18 3.91 13.03
CA SER A 39 -24.40 3.15 13.28
C SER A 39 -24.13 1.93 14.15
N ARG A 40 -23.01 1.23 13.89
CA ARG A 40 -22.58 0.05 14.64
C ARG A 40 -22.28 0.37 16.10
N LEU A 41 -21.70 1.54 16.36
CA LEU A 41 -21.30 1.99 17.70
C LEU A 41 -22.37 2.83 18.41
N GLY A 42 -23.44 3.25 17.70
CA GLY A 42 -24.44 4.16 18.24
C GLY A 42 -23.92 5.58 18.47
N LEU A 43 -22.83 5.94 17.78
CA LEU A 43 -22.28 7.29 17.76
C LEU A 43 -23.12 8.06 16.74
N ASN A 44 -23.75 9.15 17.11
CA ASN A 44 -24.62 9.92 16.22
C ASN A 44 -23.81 11.00 15.49
N TRP A 45 -22.63 10.65 14.96
CA TRP A 45 -21.76 11.63 14.30
C TRP A 45 -22.33 12.10 12.96
N GLU A 46 -22.02 13.33 12.59
CA GLU A 46 -22.35 13.91 11.29
C GLU A 46 -21.24 13.57 10.30
N ILE A 47 -21.58 13.01 9.14
CA ILE A 47 -20.65 12.88 8.02
C ILE A 47 -20.71 14.15 7.17
N ARG A 48 -19.57 14.81 6.98
CA ARG A 48 -19.41 15.94 6.07
C ARG A 48 -18.46 15.55 4.94
N SER A 49 -18.99 15.39 3.74
CA SER A 49 -18.20 15.02 2.57
C SER A 49 -17.76 16.21 1.74
N PHE A 50 -16.56 16.12 1.20
CA PHE A 50 -15.92 17.13 0.34
C PHE A 50 -15.47 16.50 -0.97
N ASP A 51 -15.50 17.26 -2.06
CA ASP A 51 -15.09 16.76 -3.37
C ASP A 51 -13.55 16.57 -3.45
N GLU A 52 -12.77 17.33 -2.69
CA GLU A 52 -11.30 17.33 -2.74
C GLU A 52 -10.66 17.24 -1.34
N THR A 53 -9.49 16.60 -1.26
CA THR A 53 -8.72 16.42 -0.01
C THR A 53 -8.27 17.76 0.58
N ASP A 54 -7.91 18.73 -0.26
CA ASP A 54 -7.46 20.06 0.19
C ASP A 54 -8.59 20.83 0.90
N LEU A 55 -9.84 20.67 0.45
CA LEU A 55 -11.00 21.27 1.10
C LEU A 55 -11.27 20.66 2.47
N ILE A 56 -11.01 19.35 2.65
CA ILE A 56 -11.07 18.71 3.97
C ILE A 56 -10.01 19.30 4.89
N LEU A 57 -8.78 19.49 4.40
CA LEU A 57 -7.70 20.11 5.18
C LEU A 57 -8.07 21.52 5.64
N GLU A 58 -8.61 22.35 4.74
CA GLU A 58 -9.10 23.70 5.07
C GLU A 58 -10.21 23.67 6.13
N ALA A 59 -11.21 22.80 5.96
CA ALA A 59 -12.29 22.64 6.92
C ALA A 59 -11.79 22.16 8.29
N PHE A 60 -10.85 21.20 8.30
CA PHE A 60 -10.24 20.67 9.51
C PHE A 60 -9.42 21.74 10.24
N LEU A 61 -8.61 22.52 9.52
CA LEU A 61 -7.87 23.67 10.08
C LEU A 61 -8.80 24.76 10.64
N ALA A 62 -9.95 24.96 10.02
CA ALA A 62 -10.98 25.89 10.48
C ALA A 62 -11.81 25.37 11.67
N GLY A 63 -11.53 24.17 12.18
CA GLY A 63 -12.26 23.56 13.29
C GLY A 63 -13.69 23.15 12.91
N GLN A 64 -13.97 22.94 11.62
CA GLN A 64 -15.28 22.51 11.14
C GLN A 64 -15.46 20.98 11.24
N CYS A 65 -14.39 20.24 11.52
CA CYS A 65 -14.33 18.80 11.62
C CYS A 65 -13.71 18.43 12.97
N ASP A 66 -14.36 17.55 13.73
CA ASP A 66 -13.80 16.94 14.94
C ASP A 66 -12.88 15.76 14.59
N GLY A 67 -13.14 15.11 13.45
CA GLY A 67 -12.34 14.00 12.95
C GLY A 67 -12.24 14.01 11.43
N TRP A 68 -11.13 13.46 10.91
CA TRP A 68 -10.89 13.19 9.51
C TRP A 68 -10.71 11.68 9.34
N SER A 69 -11.65 11.04 8.64
CA SER A 69 -11.51 9.62 8.31
C SER A 69 -10.94 9.43 6.90
N SER A 70 -9.99 8.52 6.78
CA SER A 70 -9.48 7.96 5.52
C SER A 70 -8.70 6.67 5.79
N ASP A 71 -8.03 6.14 4.77
CA ASP A 71 -7.03 5.08 4.93
C ASP A 71 -5.90 5.53 5.86
N VAL A 72 -5.47 4.64 6.76
CA VAL A 72 -4.42 4.95 7.75
C VAL A 72 -3.12 5.39 7.06
N SER A 73 -2.80 4.79 5.91
CA SER A 73 -1.65 5.18 5.08
C SER A 73 -1.80 6.62 4.57
N GLN A 74 -2.97 7.00 4.05
CA GLN A 74 -3.22 8.37 3.59
C GLN A 74 -3.22 9.36 4.76
N LEU A 75 -3.87 9.02 5.88
CA LEU A 75 -3.85 9.84 7.10
C LEU A 75 -2.42 10.06 7.61
N THR A 76 -1.55 9.05 7.53
CA THR A 76 -0.13 9.17 7.88
C THR A 76 0.60 10.16 6.98
N GLY A 77 0.36 10.09 5.67
CA GLY A 77 0.89 11.06 4.71
C GLY A 77 0.40 12.49 4.99
N LEU A 78 -0.91 12.67 5.18
CA LEU A 78 -1.53 13.96 5.50
C LEU A 78 -1.00 14.53 6.82
N ARG A 79 -0.87 13.69 7.85
CA ARG A 79 -0.29 14.06 9.14
C ARG A 79 1.15 14.54 9.00
N SER A 80 1.96 13.84 8.20
CA SER A 80 3.37 14.22 7.97
C SER A 80 3.52 15.59 7.29
N ALA A 81 2.56 15.97 6.45
CA ALA A 81 2.54 17.22 5.71
C ALA A 81 1.68 18.32 6.40
N TYR A 82 1.17 18.07 7.60
CA TYR A 82 0.24 18.98 8.25
C TYR A 82 0.91 20.32 8.60
N PRO A 83 0.31 21.48 8.27
CA PRO A 83 0.97 22.78 8.41
C PRO A 83 1.41 23.13 9.85
N ASN A 84 0.69 22.63 10.86
CA ASN A 84 1.01 22.88 12.27
C ASN A 84 1.96 21.83 12.87
N GLY A 85 2.58 21.01 12.02
CA GLY A 85 3.45 19.91 12.43
C GLY A 85 2.67 18.64 12.73
N SER A 86 3.31 17.49 12.51
CA SER A 86 2.68 16.16 12.65
C SER A 86 2.19 15.83 14.06
N ASP A 87 2.76 16.46 15.09
CA ASP A 87 2.39 16.22 16.48
C ASP A 87 1.07 16.91 16.87
N ALA A 88 0.60 17.86 16.06
CA ALA A 88 -0.70 18.49 16.23
C ALA A 88 -1.87 17.56 15.89
N LEU A 89 -1.60 16.41 15.26
CA LEU A 89 -2.59 15.41 14.88
C LEU A 89 -2.27 14.05 15.48
N THR A 90 -3.33 13.34 15.85
CA THR A 90 -3.27 11.96 16.34
C THR A 90 -4.15 11.09 15.47
N ILE A 91 -3.60 9.97 14.98
CA ILE A 91 -4.38 8.91 14.34
C ILE A 91 -4.82 7.97 15.46
N LEU A 92 -6.13 7.79 15.62
CA LEU A 92 -6.71 6.89 16.62
C LEU A 92 -6.34 5.43 16.31
N PRO A 93 -6.18 4.58 17.33
CA PRO A 93 -5.65 3.23 17.15
C PRO A 93 -6.61 2.28 16.42
N GLU A 94 -7.91 2.58 16.37
CA GLU A 94 -8.89 1.71 15.76
C GLU A 94 -8.88 1.76 14.23
N VAL A 95 -8.78 0.57 13.63
CA VAL A 95 -9.00 0.33 12.20
C VAL A 95 -10.34 -0.39 12.05
N PHE A 96 -11.29 0.21 11.34
CA PHE A 96 -12.67 -0.28 11.27
C PHE A 96 -13.13 -0.68 9.86
N SER A 97 -12.25 -0.60 8.86
CA SER A 97 -12.50 -1.16 7.52
C SER A 97 -11.26 -1.81 6.92
N LYS A 98 -11.47 -2.70 5.94
CA LYS A 98 -10.41 -3.34 5.13
C LYS A 98 -10.30 -2.63 3.78
N GLU A 99 -9.14 -2.06 3.49
CA GLU A 99 -8.91 -1.22 2.30
C GLU A 99 -7.63 -1.68 1.56
N PRO A 100 -7.70 -2.79 0.81
CA PRO A 100 -6.56 -3.34 0.10
C PRO A 100 -6.28 -2.54 -1.17
N LEU A 101 -5.38 -1.55 -1.07
CA LEU A 101 -5.01 -0.70 -2.20
C LEU A 101 -4.26 -1.52 -3.26
N ALA A 102 -4.73 -1.43 -4.50
CA ALA A 102 -4.12 -2.06 -5.66
C ALA A 102 -4.29 -1.15 -6.90
N PRO A 103 -3.38 -1.22 -7.88
CA PRO A 103 -3.59 -0.53 -9.15
C PRO A 103 -4.89 -0.98 -9.83
N ALA A 104 -5.68 -0.01 -10.26
CA ALA A 104 -6.89 -0.26 -11.04
C ALA A 104 -6.56 -0.25 -12.54
N VAL A 105 -7.17 -1.16 -13.28
CA VAL A 105 -7.07 -1.25 -14.75
C VAL A 105 -8.48 -1.35 -15.33
N LEU A 106 -8.62 -1.04 -16.63
CA LEU A 106 -9.89 -1.23 -17.34
C LEU A 106 -10.23 -2.71 -17.45
N ASP A 107 -11.51 -3.03 -17.30
CA ASP A 107 -12.00 -4.38 -17.58
C ASP A 107 -11.89 -4.70 -19.08
N GLY A 108 -11.70 -5.98 -19.39
CA GLY A 108 -11.57 -6.50 -20.76
C GLY A 108 -10.16 -6.50 -21.37
N ASP A 109 -9.19 -5.78 -20.80
CA ASP A 109 -7.79 -5.82 -21.24
C ASP A 109 -6.95 -6.77 -20.37
N THR A 110 -7.03 -8.06 -20.68
CA THR A 110 -6.36 -9.11 -19.89
C THR A 110 -4.83 -9.00 -19.99
N ALA A 111 -4.27 -8.63 -21.14
CA ALA A 111 -2.84 -8.53 -21.32
C ALA A 111 -2.25 -7.40 -20.45
N TRP A 112 -2.91 -6.24 -20.43
CA TRP A 112 -2.52 -5.13 -19.57
C TRP A 112 -2.68 -5.46 -18.08
N ALA A 113 -3.80 -6.08 -17.69
CA ALA A 113 -4.04 -6.48 -16.31
C ALA A 113 -2.96 -7.45 -15.81
N GLN A 114 -2.55 -8.42 -16.64
CA GLN A 114 -1.47 -9.34 -16.31
C GLN A 114 -0.12 -8.64 -16.18
N ALA A 115 0.22 -7.75 -17.11
CA ALA A 115 1.48 -7.01 -17.06
C ALA A 115 1.61 -6.17 -15.77
N VAL A 116 0.54 -5.44 -15.40
CA VAL A 116 0.51 -4.65 -14.15
C VAL A 116 0.61 -5.54 -12.93
N ASN A 117 -0.17 -6.63 -12.88
CA ASN A 117 -0.15 -7.55 -11.75
C ASN A 117 1.23 -8.18 -11.55
N TRP A 118 1.83 -8.72 -12.62
CA TRP A 118 3.13 -9.38 -12.52
C TRP A 118 4.28 -8.40 -12.25
N ALA A 119 4.20 -7.14 -12.68
CA ALA A 119 5.16 -6.13 -12.28
C ALA A 119 5.16 -5.90 -10.75
N ILE A 120 3.98 -5.88 -10.11
CA ILE A 120 3.87 -5.77 -8.65
C ILE A 120 4.39 -7.04 -7.97
N LEU A 121 3.96 -8.21 -8.42
CA LEU A 121 4.38 -9.49 -7.86
C LEU A 121 5.90 -9.70 -7.98
N ALA A 122 6.54 -9.14 -9.01
CA ALA A 122 7.99 -9.17 -9.16
C ALA A 122 8.70 -8.45 -8.00
N THR A 123 8.18 -7.30 -7.57
CA THR A 123 8.77 -6.57 -6.43
C THR A 123 8.67 -7.37 -5.13
N ILE A 124 7.55 -8.07 -4.91
CA ILE A 124 7.32 -8.90 -3.71
C ILE A 124 8.22 -10.13 -3.74
N GLN A 125 8.26 -10.85 -4.87
CA GLN A 125 9.08 -12.05 -5.01
C GLN A 125 10.58 -11.75 -4.88
N ALA A 126 11.04 -10.62 -5.43
CA ALA A 126 12.42 -10.18 -5.28
C ALA A 126 12.79 -9.94 -3.82
N GLU A 127 11.90 -9.32 -3.03
CA GLU A 127 12.11 -9.13 -1.60
C GLU A 127 12.23 -10.47 -0.88
N GLU A 128 11.35 -11.42 -1.19
CA GLU A 128 11.38 -12.77 -0.62
C GLU A 128 12.67 -13.54 -0.96
N PHE A 129 13.23 -13.33 -2.15
CA PHE A 129 14.53 -13.88 -2.54
C PHE A 129 15.74 -13.10 -2.02
N GLY A 130 15.54 -11.97 -1.33
CA GLY A 130 16.64 -11.10 -0.89
C GLY A 130 17.35 -10.37 -2.04
N ILE A 131 16.69 -10.23 -3.18
CA ILE A 131 17.19 -9.55 -4.37
C ILE A 131 16.81 -8.07 -4.27
N THR A 132 17.79 -7.19 -4.41
CA THR A 132 17.64 -5.73 -4.36
C THR A 132 18.10 -5.10 -5.66
N SER A 133 17.74 -3.83 -5.87
CA SER A 133 18.26 -3.03 -6.99
C SER A 133 19.80 -3.00 -7.05
N ALA A 134 20.46 -3.12 -5.91
CA ALA A 134 21.91 -3.07 -5.77
C ALA A 134 22.63 -4.40 -6.06
N ASN A 135 21.98 -5.55 -5.84
CA ASN A 135 22.62 -6.87 -5.99
C ASN A 135 22.10 -7.68 -7.18
N VAL A 136 21.02 -7.25 -7.84
CA VAL A 136 20.33 -8.02 -8.88
C VAL A 136 21.24 -8.44 -10.03
N ASP A 137 22.16 -7.59 -10.49
CA ASP A 137 23.13 -7.93 -11.55
C ASP A 137 24.04 -9.09 -11.10
N SER A 138 24.63 -8.95 -9.90
CA SER A 138 25.52 -9.95 -9.34
C SER A 138 24.80 -11.27 -9.10
N ILE A 139 23.56 -11.24 -8.61
CA ILE A 139 22.77 -12.46 -8.38
C ILE A 139 22.48 -13.13 -9.72
N ARG A 140 22.03 -12.37 -10.73
CA ARG A 140 21.74 -12.90 -12.07
C ARG A 140 22.94 -13.64 -12.67
N ASP A 141 24.14 -13.11 -12.49
CA ASP A 141 25.36 -13.66 -13.08
C ASP A 141 25.94 -14.85 -12.30
N THR A 142 25.64 -14.98 -11.00
CA THR A 142 26.33 -15.93 -10.11
C THR A 142 25.44 -17.01 -9.51
N THR A 143 24.12 -16.81 -9.49
CA THR A 143 23.20 -17.76 -8.87
C THR A 143 23.10 -19.06 -9.67
N THR A 144 22.98 -20.17 -8.96
CA THR A 144 22.64 -21.48 -9.52
C THR A 144 21.23 -21.92 -9.14
N ASP A 145 20.49 -21.08 -8.39
CA ASP A 145 19.12 -21.37 -8.00
C ASP A 145 18.20 -21.23 -9.22
N VAL A 146 17.58 -22.34 -9.63
CA VAL A 146 16.71 -22.40 -10.80
C VAL A 146 15.49 -21.48 -10.68
N GLY A 147 14.95 -21.31 -9.46
CA GLY A 147 13.84 -20.40 -9.21
C GLY A 147 14.23 -18.95 -9.45
N ILE A 148 15.42 -18.55 -8.97
CA ILE A 148 15.95 -17.20 -9.20
C ILE A 148 16.32 -16.98 -10.66
N LEU A 149 16.98 -17.95 -11.32
CA LEU A 149 17.33 -17.85 -12.74
C LEU A 149 16.07 -17.64 -13.60
N ARG A 150 15.02 -18.44 -13.34
CA ARG A 150 13.72 -18.29 -14.02
C ARG A 150 13.09 -16.93 -13.75
N PHE A 151 13.08 -16.50 -12.49
CA PHE A 151 12.54 -15.20 -12.09
C PHE A 151 13.24 -14.04 -12.81
N LEU A 152 14.56 -14.06 -12.93
CA LEU A 152 15.35 -12.99 -13.55
C LEU A 152 15.45 -13.08 -15.08
N GLY A 153 14.79 -14.06 -15.72
CA GLY A 153 14.90 -14.29 -17.16
C GLY A 153 16.32 -14.66 -17.60
N ALA A 154 17.06 -15.39 -16.76
CA ALA A 154 18.37 -15.93 -17.05
C ALA A 154 18.28 -17.36 -17.63
N GLU A 155 19.38 -17.84 -18.20
CA GLU A 155 19.46 -19.22 -18.70
C GLU A 155 19.32 -20.23 -17.57
N VAL A 156 18.36 -21.13 -17.69
CA VAL A 156 18.14 -22.25 -16.77
C VAL A 156 18.77 -23.51 -17.37
N PRO A 157 19.76 -24.14 -16.71
CA PRO A 157 20.32 -25.40 -17.15
C PRO A 157 19.30 -26.55 -17.07
N GLY A 158 19.25 -27.39 -18.10
CA GLY A 158 18.42 -28.59 -18.19
C GLY A 158 19.13 -29.76 -18.86
N SER A 159 18.44 -30.91 -18.95
CA SER A 159 18.99 -32.15 -19.53
C SER A 159 19.40 -31.99 -21.00
N ASP A 160 18.72 -31.12 -21.73
CA ASP A 160 18.90 -30.90 -23.18
C ASP A 160 19.62 -29.57 -23.50
N GLY A 161 20.31 -28.99 -22.51
CA GLY A 161 21.00 -27.69 -22.63
C GLY A 161 20.38 -26.62 -21.74
N ALA A 162 20.81 -25.36 -21.91
CA ALA A 162 20.30 -24.22 -21.15
C ALA A 162 19.25 -23.45 -21.97
N ALA A 163 18.20 -22.95 -21.31
CA ALA A 163 17.13 -22.19 -21.96
C ALA A 163 16.61 -21.05 -21.09
N VAL A 164 16.20 -19.95 -21.73
CA VAL A 164 15.44 -18.87 -21.08
C VAL A 164 13.95 -19.17 -21.22
N LEU A 165 13.22 -19.15 -20.11
CA LEU A 165 11.78 -19.47 -20.08
C LEU A 165 10.94 -18.22 -20.35
N ASP A 166 10.01 -18.33 -21.30
CA ASP A 166 9.05 -17.26 -21.59
C ASP A 166 7.92 -17.26 -20.55
N PRO A 167 7.68 -16.13 -19.84
CA PRO A 167 6.58 -16.03 -18.89
C PRO A 167 5.18 -16.00 -19.54
N ASN A 168 5.10 -15.94 -20.88
CA ASN A 168 3.86 -15.82 -21.67
C ASN A 168 3.01 -14.58 -21.33
N LEU A 169 3.68 -13.49 -20.92
CA LEU A 169 3.06 -12.21 -20.57
C LEU A 169 3.11 -11.18 -21.71
N SER A 170 3.65 -11.54 -22.87
CA SER A 170 3.99 -10.61 -23.95
C SER A 170 4.93 -9.48 -23.50
N LEU A 171 5.73 -9.76 -22.46
CA LEU A 171 6.79 -8.89 -21.94
C LEU A 171 8.16 -9.53 -22.26
N PRO A 172 9.25 -8.75 -22.25
CA PRO A 172 10.59 -9.31 -22.26
C PRO A 172 10.76 -10.38 -21.18
N THR A 173 11.51 -11.44 -21.48
CA THR A 173 11.71 -12.57 -20.56
C THR A 173 12.40 -12.13 -19.25
N ASP A 174 13.13 -11.02 -19.28
CA ASP A 174 13.82 -10.41 -18.13
C ASP A 174 13.00 -9.30 -17.44
N PHE A 175 11.68 -9.19 -17.68
CA PHE A 175 10.88 -8.08 -17.14
C PHE A 175 11.02 -7.91 -15.62
N ALA A 176 11.06 -9.00 -14.85
CA ALA A 176 11.19 -8.93 -13.40
C ALA A 176 12.58 -8.43 -12.98
N TYR A 177 13.64 -8.83 -13.69
CA TYR A 177 14.97 -8.23 -13.54
C TYR A 177 14.90 -6.71 -13.80
N GLN A 178 14.24 -6.28 -14.88
CA GLN A 178 14.10 -4.87 -15.22
C GLN A 178 13.33 -4.07 -14.16
N VAL A 179 12.25 -4.63 -13.61
CA VAL A 179 11.48 -4.01 -12.51
C VAL A 179 12.39 -3.81 -11.29
N VAL A 180 13.03 -4.88 -10.82
CA VAL A 180 13.88 -4.81 -9.62
C VAL A 180 15.06 -3.85 -9.84
N LYS A 181 15.65 -3.87 -11.03
CA LYS A 181 16.77 -2.99 -11.37
C LYS A 181 16.40 -1.51 -11.31
N GLN A 182 15.20 -1.17 -11.78
CA GLN A 182 14.78 0.22 -11.94
C GLN A 182 14.17 0.81 -10.66
N VAL A 183 13.34 0.03 -9.94
CA VAL A 183 12.58 0.55 -8.80
C VAL A 183 12.92 -0.11 -7.47
N GLY A 184 13.63 -1.24 -7.48
CA GLY A 184 13.92 -2.07 -6.32
C GLY A 184 12.84 -3.13 -6.06
N ASN A 185 13.07 -3.94 -5.03
CA ASN A 185 12.06 -4.85 -4.49
C ASN A 185 11.00 -4.09 -3.65
N TYR A 186 9.97 -4.80 -3.19
CA TYR A 186 8.86 -4.18 -2.46
C TYR A 186 9.34 -3.51 -1.16
N GLY A 187 10.23 -4.15 -0.42
CA GLY A 187 10.84 -3.60 0.80
C GLY A 187 11.63 -2.31 0.55
N GLU A 188 12.40 -2.23 -0.53
CA GLU A 188 13.12 -1.01 -0.94
C GLU A 188 12.14 0.14 -1.27
N ILE A 189 11.08 -0.17 -2.01
CA ILE A 189 10.02 0.81 -2.35
C ILE A 189 9.34 1.31 -1.08
N PHE A 190 8.93 0.40 -0.19
CA PHE A 190 8.31 0.74 1.09
C PHE A 190 9.24 1.61 1.95
N ALA A 191 10.50 1.20 2.11
CA ALA A 191 11.48 1.90 2.93
C ALA A 191 11.80 3.30 2.41
N ARG A 192 11.78 3.48 1.08
CA ARG A 192 12.03 4.80 0.46
C ARG A 192 10.87 5.77 0.63
N HIS A 193 9.62 5.29 0.65
CA HIS A 193 8.44 6.15 0.54
C HIS A 193 7.57 6.22 1.79
N LEU A 194 7.48 5.15 2.59
CA LEU A 194 6.53 5.04 3.70
C LEU A 194 7.21 5.04 5.07
N THR A 195 8.38 4.40 5.19
CA THR A 195 9.15 4.43 6.44
C THR A 195 9.52 5.84 6.92
N PRO A 196 9.90 6.81 6.07
CA PRO A 196 10.18 8.19 6.51
C PRO A 196 8.95 8.91 7.08
N LEU A 197 7.74 8.43 6.76
CA LEU A 197 6.49 8.95 7.31
C LEU A 197 6.11 8.30 8.65
N GLY A 198 6.95 7.38 9.15
CA GLY A 198 6.70 6.63 10.39
C GLY A 198 5.73 5.46 10.23
N LEU A 199 5.51 4.98 9.00
CA LEU A 199 4.66 3.82 8.76
C LEU A 199 5.46 2.52 8.89
N ASP A 200 4.99 1.64 9.77
CA ASP A 200 5.51 0.28 9.89
C ASP A 200 4.92 -0.64 8.82
N ARG A 201 5.65 -1.71 8.46
CA ARG A 201 5.21 -2.68 7.45
C ARG A 201 3.85 -3.31 7.79
N GLY A 202 3.70 -3.81 9.01
CA GLY A 202 2.47 -4.44 9.49
C GLY A 202 1.96 -5.52 8.52
N LEU A 203 0.73 -5.40 8.05
CA LEU A 203 0.16 -6.31 7.06
C LEU A 203 0.96 -6.33 5.73
N ASN A 204 1.67 -5.25 5.40
CA ASN A 204 2.51 -5.18 4.21
C ASN A 204 3.89 -5.86 4.39
N SER A 205 4.14 -6.56 5.50
CA SER A 205 5.27 -7.49 5.60
C SER A 205 5.07 -8.69 4.65
N LEU A 206 6.16 -9.39 4.34
CA LEU A 206 6.08 -10.65 3.62
C LEU A 206 5.26 -11.68 4.41
N TRP A 207 4.63 -12.60 3.71
CA TRP A 207 3.85 -13.69 4.31
C TRP A 207 4.65 -14.54 5.30
N ASN A 208 5.95 -14.69 5.07
CA ASN A 208 6.87 -15.43 5.93
C ASN A 208 7.47 -14.57 7.08
N ASP A 209 7.07 -13.30 7.17
CA ASP A 209 7.43 -12.33 8.20
C ASP A 209 6.18 -11.75 8.88
N GLY A 210 5.11 -12.56 8.96
CA GLY A 210 3.87 -12.22 9.68
C GLY A 210 2.93 -11.26 8.97
N GLY A 211 3.23 -10.84 7.73
CA GLY A 211 2.34 -10.04 6.89
C GLY A 211 1.50 -10.88 5.93
N ILE A 212 0.93 -10.22 4.92
CA ILE A 212 0.05 -10.85 3.92
C ILE A 212 0.53 -10.69 2.48
N LEU A 213 1.70 -10.08 2.26
CA LEU A 213 2.25 -9.99 0.91
C LEU A 213 2.82 -11.34 0.46
N TYR A 214 2.20 -11.90 -0.56
CA TYR A 214 2.48 -13.22 -1.07
C TYR A 214 2.54 -13.17 -2.59
N ALA A 215 3.70 -13.47 -3.17
CA ALA A 215 3.82 -13.67 -4.60
C ALA A 215 3.48 -15.13 -4.94
N PRO A 216 2.59 -15.40 -5.94
CA PRO A 216 2.46 -16.74 -6.45
C PRO A 216 3.80 -17.21 -7.04
N PRO A 217 4.11 -18.52 -6.99
CA PRO A 217 5.38 -19.02 -7.49
C PRO A 217 5.58 -18.67 -8.97
N TYR A 218 6.73 -18.07 -9.30
CA TYR A 218 7.19 -17.91 -10.68
C TYR A 218 7.60 -19.28 -11.24
N ARG A 219 6.64 -20.04 -11.80
CA ARG A 219 6.86 -21.40 -12.28
C ARG A 219 6.38 -21.67 -13.69
#